data_AF-A0A970G5V2-F1
#
_entry.id   AF-A0A970G5V2-F1
#
_cell.length_a   1.000
_cell.length_b   1.000
_cell.length_c   1.000
_cell.angle_alpha   90.00
_cell.angle_beta   90.00
_cell.angle_gamma   90.00
#
_symmetry.space_group_name_H-M   'P 1'
#
loop_
_entity.id
_entity.type
_entity.pdbx_description
1 polymer ?
#
loop_
_entity_poly.entity_id
_entity_poly.type
_entity_poly.pdbx_seq_one_letter_code
_entity_poly.pdbx_strand_id
1 'polypeptide(L)'
;IFDDRVWLDRYYLLNQHEWERYSREKELFYDLDSAFYNMETRSLISAAELYAGDYAVDEDEERARDLDLRNWYAWIYTDGDRIAAMAVQKDWESLSGQRITAGRVVGINNDPLVGWTVTLGDSRDWSSRREAWVPKNADLRISVAAAMIVRNGEIISADELKPSDSLYIVRDDFRAKVVIVK
;
A
#
# COMPACT_ATOMS: atom_id res chain seq x y z
N ILE A 1 11.30 12.05 22.01
CA ILE A 1 11.19 11.91 20.54
C ILE A 1 11.25 10.41 20.32
N PHE A 2 10.14 9.82 19.85
CA PHE A 2 10.10 8.40 19.51
C PHE A 2 10.50 8.31 18.04
N ASP A 3 11.56 7.56 17.78
CA ASP A 3 12.14 7.29 16.47
C ASP A 3 12.64 5.85 16.53
N ASP A 4 12.22 5.05 15.56
CA ASP A 4 12.56 3.64 15.50
C ASP A 4 12.68 3.20 14.04
N ARG A 5 13.03 1.95 13.81
CA ARG A 5 13.42 1.43 12.50
C ARG A 5 12.80 0.09 12.18
N VAL A 6 12.64 -0.15 10.89
CA VAL A 6 12.35 -1.47 10.34
C VAL A 6 13.39 -1.82 9.29
N TRP A 7 13.68 -3.11 9.18
CA TRP A 7 14.61 -3.65 8.19
C TRP A 7 13.81 -4.40 7.13
N LEU A 8 13.92 -3.97 5.88
CA LEU A 8 13.31 -4.68 4.77
C LEU A 8 14.24 -5.78 4.27
N ASP A 9 13.88 -7.04 4.46
CA ASP A 9 14.51 -8.15 3.74
C ASP A 9 13.94 -8.25 2.33
N ARG A 10 14.80 -8.35 1.31
CA ARG A 10 14.46 -8.57 -0.11
C ARG A 10 13.18 -7.86 -0.58
N TYR A 11 13.26 -6.54 -0.76
CA TYR A 11 12.11 -5.71 -1.09
C TYR A 11 11.96 -5.42 -2.59
N TYR A 12 10.81 -4.84 -2.93
CA TYR A 12 10.54 -4.29 -4.26
C TYR A 12 10.27 -2.80 -4.16
N LEU A 13 10.87 -2.02 -5.06
CA LEU A 13 10.67 -0.59 -5.17
C LEU A 13 9.89 -0.26 -6.44
N LEU A 14 8.85 0.56 -6.34
CA LEU A 14 8.15 1.09 -7.51
C LEU A 14 8.87 2.33 -8.01
N ASN A 15 9.75 2.16 -9.00
CA ASN A 15 10.49 3.24 -9.61
C ASN A 15 9.95 3.54 -11.01
N GLN A 16 9.53 4.78 -11.27
CA GLN A 16 8.98 5.19 -12.57
C GLN A 16 7.90 4.23 -13.13
N HIS A 17 7.01 3.74 -12.26
CA HIS A 17 5.91 2.82 -12.59
C HIS A 17 6.35 1.36 -12.86
N GLU A 18 7.62 1.03 -12.64
CA GLU A 18 8.19 -0.31 -12.77
C GLU A 18 8.62 -0.88 -11.40
N TRP A 19 8.44 -2.18 -11.23
CA TRP A 19 8.91 -2.88 -10.03
C TRP A 19 10.38 -3.30 -10.18
N GLU A 20 11.22 -2.75 -9.32
CA GLU A 20 12.62 -3.15 -9.19
C GLU A 20 12.81 -4.02 -7.96
N ARG A 21 13.45 -5.18 -8.13
CA ARG A 21 13.75 -6.11 -7.04
C ARG A 21 15.12 -5.81 -6.44
N TYR A 22 15.16 -5.71 -5.12
CA TYR A 22 16.39 -5.58 -4.35
C TYR A 22 16.57 -6.82 -3.47
N SER A 23 17.81 -7.28 -3.34
CA SER A 23 18.15 -8.45 -2.51
C SER A 23 18.93 -8.09 -1.25
N ARG A 24 19.31 -6.83 -1.10
CA ARG A 24 19.98 -6.32 0.10
C ARG A 24 18.95 -5.77 1.05
N GLU A 25 19.28 -5.84 2.33
CA GLU A 25 18.47 -5.20 3.36
C GLU A 25 18.47 -3.68 3.18
N LYS A 26 17.37 -3.06 3.59
CA LYS A 26 17.24 -1.61 3.66
C LYS A 26 16.65 -1.22 5.00
N GLU A 27 17.36 -0.35 5.71
CA GLU A 27 16.85 0.31 6.90
C GLU A 27 15.90 1.44 6.48
N LEU A 28 14.77 1.52 7.18
CA LEU A 28 13.80 2.62 7.11
C LEU A 28 13.47 3.08 8.51
N PHE A 29 13.14 4.36 8.64
CA PHE A 29 12.83 5.00 9.91
C PHE A 29 11.35 5.36 10.01
N TYR A 30 10.82 5.33 11.22
CA TYR A 30 9.46 5.77 11.50
C TYR A 30 9.36 6.44 12.86
N ASP A 31 8.38 7.32 13.00
CA ASP A 31 8.14 8.08 14.22
C ASP A 31 6.64 8.15 14.54
N LEU A 32 6.24 9.07 15.41
CA LEU A 32 4.84 9.24 15.82
C LEU A 32 3.98 9.88 14.72
N ASP A 33 4.59 10.49 13.71
CA ASP A 33 3.89 11.13 12.59
C ASP A 33 3.68 10.12 11.43
N SER A 34 4.31 8.95 11.50
CA SER A 34 4.09 7.84 10.58
C SER A 34 2.72 7.19 10.79
N ALA A 35 1.99 6.96 9.70
CA ALA A 35 0.69 6.29 9.72
C ALA A 35 0.83 4.79 9.40
N PHE A 36 0.15 3.94 10.18
CA PHE A 36 0.19 2.48 9.99
C PHE A 36 -1.20 1.89 9.86
N TYR A 37 -1.35 0.91 8.97
CA TYR A 37 -2.62 0.24 8.72
C TYR A 37 -2.46 -1.27 8.71
N ASN A 38 -3.25 -1.96 9.52
CA ASN A 38 -3.30 -3.41 9.52
C ASN A 38 -4.37 -3.87 8.52
N MET A 39 -3.94 -4.53 7.44
CA MET A 39 -4.83 -4.97 6.36
C MET A 39 -5.72 -6.16 6.76
N GLU A 40 -5.31 -6.93 7.77
CA GLU A 40 -6.07 -8.07 8.29
C GLU A 40 -7.29 -7.59 9.09
N THR A 41 -7.06 -6.66 10.02
CA THR A 41 -8.12 -6.10 10.88
C THR A 41 -8.82 -4.90 10.27
N ARG A 42 -8.26 -4.33 9.20
CA ARG A 42 -8.73 -3.12 8.52
C ARG A 42 -8.80 -1.91 9.45
N SER A 43 -7.75 -1.73 10.26
CA SER A 43 -7.68 -0.68 11.26
C SER A 43 -6.33 0.02 11.23
N LEU A 44 -6.31 1.30 11.61
CA LEU A 44 -5.07 1.99 11.91
C LEU A 44 -4.42 1.39 13.17
N ILE A 45 -3.10 1.35 13.18
CA ILE A 45 -2.30 0.94 14.34
C ILE A 45 -1.31 2.07 14.67
N SER A 46 -0.93 2.17 15.95
CA SER A 46 0.01 3.21 16.38
C SER A 46 1.47 2.77 16.19
N ALA A 47 2.41 3.73 16.16
CA ALA A 47 3.84 3.42 16.13
C ALA A 47 4.27 2.54 17.33
N ALA A 48 3.69 2.80 18.51
CA ALA A 48 3.95 1.99 19.71
C ALA A 48 3.38 0.57 19.60
N GLU A 49 2.24 0.40 18.93
CA GLU A 49 1.67 -0.91 18.65
C GLU A 49 2.50 -1.67 17.61
N LEU A 50 2.97 -0.99 16.56
CA LEU A 50 3.89 -1.58 15.59
C LEU A 50 5.16 -2.08 16.27
N TYR A 51 5.74 -1.26 17.16
CA TYR A 51 6.95 -1.59 17.92
C TYR A 51 6.76 -2.78 18.87
N ALA A 52 5.64 -2.82 19.60
CA ALA A 52 5.40 -3.83 20.62
C ALA A 52 4.75 -5.12 20.08
N GLY A 53 4.21 -5.07 18.86
CA GLY A 53 3.48 -6.17 18.21
C GLY A 53 4.38 -7.11 17.42
N ASP A 54 3.80 -8.22 16.96
CA ASP A 54 4.51 -9.25 16.20
C ASP A 54 4.46 -9.01 14.68
N TYR A 55 4.62 -7.75 14.25
CA TYR A 55 4.58 -7.34 12.84
C TYR A 55 5.94 -7.51 12.13
N ALA A 56 7.02 -7.20 12.84
CA ALA A 56 8.39 -7.38 12.37
C ALA A 56 9.16 -8.15 13.46
N VAL A 57 9.50 -9.41 13.18
CA VAL A 57 10.10 -10.35 14.14
C VAL A 57 11.40 -10.91 13.57
N ASP A 58 12.39 -11.12 14.43
CA ASP A 58 13.53 -11.94 14.05
C ASP A 58 13.13 -13.43 14.19
N GLU A 59 12.90 -14.10 13.06
CA GLU A 59 12.48 -15.52 13.03
C GLU A 59 13.54 -16.47 13.61
N ASP A 60 14.77 -16.00 13.84
CA ASP A 60 15.83 -16.78 14.48
C ASP A 60 15.82 -16.70 16.01
N GLU A 61 15.04 -15.80 16.62
CA GLU A 61 14.89 -15.71 18.07
C GLU A 61 14.07 -16.87 18.65
N GLU A 62 14.42 -17.28 19.88
CA GLU A 62 13.74 -18.37 20.60
C GLU A 62 12.24 -18.11 20.75
N ARG A 63 11.86 -16.86 21.10
CA ARG A 63 10.46 -16.44 21.20
C ARG A 63 9.71 -16.66 19.88
N ALA A 64 10.30 -16.26 18.75
CA ALA A 64 9.64 -16.36 17.45
C ALA A 64 9.42 -17.83 17.07
N ARG A 65 10.38 -18.71 17.37
CA ARG A 65 10.26 -20.16 17.14
C ARG A 65 9.23 -20.81 18.06
N ASP A 66 9.23 -20.46 19.34
CA ASP A 66 8.29 -21.01 20.34
C ASP A 66 6.83 -20.64 20.05
N LEU A 67 6.62 -19.43 19.50
CA LEU A 67 5.30 -18.88 19.18
C LEU A 67 4.91 -19.03 17.69
N ASP A 68 5.75 -19.68 16.87
CA ASP A 68 5.59 -19.81 15.41
C ASP A 68 5.29 -18.47 14.72
N LEU A 69 6.01 -17.41 15.13
CA LEU A 69 5.89 -16.07 14.56
C LEU A 69 6.63 -15.99 13.22
N ARG A 70 6.06 -15.19 12.31
CA ARG A 70 6.60 -14.92 10.97
C ARG A 70 6.65 -13.42 10.73
N ASN A 71 7.63 -12.99 9.95
CA ASN A 71 7.65 -11.61 9.45
C ASN A 71 6.44 -11.34 8.57
N TRP A 72 5.84 -10.16 8.76
CA TRP A 72 4.77 -9.70 7.91
C TRP A 72 5.33 -9.02 6.67
N TYR A 73 4.49 -8.90 5.66
CA TYR A 73 4.75 -8.13 4.46
C TYR A 73 4.14 -6.74 4.57
N ALA A 74 4.70 -5.78 3.84
CA ALA A 74 4.25 -4.40 3.92
C ALA A 74 4.22 -3.69 2.57
N TRP A 75 3.22 -2.82 2.41
CA TRP A 75 3.19 -1.74 1.42
C TRP A 75 3.66 -0.46 2.10
N ILE A 76 4.71 0.16 1.59
CA ILE A 76 5.35 1.31 2.26
C ILE A 76 5.41 2.50 1.32
N TYR A 77 4.88 3.63 1.78
CA TYR A 77 5.04 4.95 1.18
C TYR A 77 6.05 5.75 1.99
N THR A 78 7.13 6.20 1.34
CA THR A 78 8.29 6.82 2.00
C THR A 78 8.55 8.23 1.49
N ASP A 79 9.10 9.06 2.37
CA ASP A 79 9.84 10.27 2.02
C ASP A 79 11.32 10.02 2.34
N GLY A 80 12.10 9.71 1.31
CA GLY A 80 13.48 9.26 1.48
C GLY A 80 13.60 7.91 2.18
N ASP A 81 14.20 7.91 3.37
CA ASP A 81 14.31 6.75 4.26
C ASP A 81 13.26 6.75 5.39
N ARG A 82 12.40 7.77 5.44
CA ARG A 82 11.32 7.87 6.43
C ARG A 82 10.02 7.29 5.90
N ILE A 83 9.36 6.49 6.72
CA ILE A 83 8.02 5.95 6.45
C ILE A 83 7.00 7.04 6.76
N ALA A 84 6.26 7.46 5.74
CA ALA A 84 5.10 8.33 5.92
C ALA A 84 3.83 7.49 6.18
N ALA A 85 3.63 6.44 5.38
CA ALA A 85 2.53 5.50 5.55
C ALA A 85 2.96 4.07 5.26
N MET A 86 2.48 3.13 6.06
CA MET A 86 2.74 1.70 5.84
C MET A 86 1.50 0.86 6.14
N ALA A 87 1.20 -0.09 5.25
CA ALA A 87 0.18 -1.10 5.48
C ALA A 87 0.82 -2.48 5.60
N VAL A 88 0.47 -3.22 6.65
CA VAL A 88 1.03 -4.54 6.98
C VAL A 88 0.02 -5.64 6.74
N GLN A 89 0.50 -6.80 6.27
CA GLN A 89 -0.30 -7.99 5.98
C GLN A 89 0.50 -9.27 6.24
N LYS A 90 -0.15 -10.37 6.59
CA LYS A 90 0.55 -11.63 6.91
C LYS A 90 1.06 -12.35 5.67
N ASP A 91 0.24 -12.34 4.62
CA ASP A 91 0.50 -13.15 3.43
C ASP A 91 1.23 -12.36 2.34
N TRP A 92 2.22 -13.01 1.72
CA TRP A 92 2.88 -12.46 0.54
C TRP A 92 1.90 -12.42 -0.63
N GLU A 93 1.91 -11.31 -1.35
CA GLU A 93 1.19 -11.20 -2.61
C GLU A 93 2.16 -11.07 -3.78
N SER A 94 1.92 -11.86 -4.82
CA SER A 94 2.71 -11.78 -6.04
C SER A 94 2.59 -10.39 -6.67
N LEU A 95 3.73 -9.83 -7.07
CA LEU A 95 3.75 -8.64 -7.92
C LEU A 95 3.45 -8.96 -9.40
N SER A 96 3.44 -10.25 -9.76
CA SER A 96 3.11 -10.68 -11.11
C SER A 96 1.64 -10.36 -11.41
N GLY A 97 1.40 -9.61 -12.49
CA GLY A 97 0.05 -9.23 -12.90
C GLY A 97 -0.47 -7.94 -12.26
N GLN A 98 0.29 -7.34 -11.33
CA GLN A 98 -0.05 -6.03 -10.81
C GLN A 98 -0.02 -4.97 -11.91
N ARG A 99 -0.94 -4.03 -11.80
CA ARG A 99 -1.10 -2.91 -12.73
C ARG A 99 -0.94 -1.60 -11.99
N ILE A 100 -0.27 -0.68 -12.66
CA ILE A 100 -0.23 0.71 -12.26
C ILE A 100 -1.28 1.46 -13.08
N THR A 101 -2.25 2.06 -12.40
CA THR A 101 -3.34 2.80 -13.02
C THR A 101 -3.37 4.23 -12.52
N ALA A 102 -3.54 5.19 -13.43
CA ALA A 102 -3.86 6.56 -13.07
C ALA A 102 -5.23 6.94 -13.62
N GLY A 103 -5.98 7.78 -12.92
CA GLY A 103 -7.29 8.23 -13.35
C GLY A 103 -7.88 9.28 -12.43
N ARG A 104 -9.03 9.83 -12.80
CA ARG A 104 -9.76 10.81 -12.01
C ARG A 104 -11.01 10.17 -11.42
N VAL A 105 -11.27 10.39 -10.13
CA VAL A 105 -12.50 9.89 -9.50
C VAL A 105 -13.71 10.56 -10.12
N VAL A 106 -14.62 9.75 -10.64
CA VAL A 106 -15.93 10.17 -11.15
C VAL A 106 -17.02 9.86 -10.13
N GLY A 107 -16.89 8.75 -9.40
CA GLY A 107 -17.83 8.35 -8.37
C GLY A 107 -17.20 7.45 -7.31
N ILE A 108 -17.76 7.49 -6.11
CA ILE A 108 -17.38 6.66 -4.97
C ILE A 108 -18.65 6.01 -4.46
N ASN A 109 -18.61 4.71 -4.18
CA ASN A 109 -19.76 3.96 -3.71
C ASN A 109 -19.34 2.91 -2.68
N ASN A 110 -20.08 2.81 -1.58
CA ASN A 110 -19.97 1.70 -0.64
C ASN A 110 -20.96 0.61 -1.04
N ASP A 111 -20.47 -0.41 -1.73
CA ASP A 111 -21.27 -1.53 -2.20
C ASP A 111 -21.45 -2.56 -1.07
N PRO A 112 -22.68 -3.03 -0.78
CA PRO A 112 -22.92 -3.97 0.31
C PRO A 112 -22.17 -5.31 0.20
N LEU A 113 -21.76 -5.71 -1.01
CA LEU A 113 -21.11 -7.01 -1.26
C LEU A 113 -19.59 -6.90 -1.34
N VAL A 114 -19.07 -5.79 -1.87
CA VAL A 114 -17.62 -5.62 -2.14
C VAL A 114 -16.98 -4.48 -1.36
N GLY A 115 -17.76 -3.74 -0.56
CA GLY A 115 -17.31 -2.58 0.20
C GLY A 115 -17.06 -1.36 -0.69
N TRP A 116 -16.16 -0.49 -0.24
CA TRP A 116 -15.82 0.73 -0.96
C TRP A 116 -15.24 0.48 -2.35
N THR A 117 -15.83 1.14 -3.34
CA THR A 117 -15.41 1.14 -4.74
C THR A 117 -15.33 2.56 -5.28
N VAL A 118 -14.39 2.77 -6.19
CA VAL A 118 -14.23 4.01 -6.94
C VAL A 118 -14.42 3.74 -8.42
N THR A 119 -15.04 4.69 -9.11
CA THR A 119 -15.13 4.70 -10.57
C THR A 119 -14.19 5.78 -11.10
N LEU A 120 -13.25 5.39 -11.95
CA LEU A 120 -12.27 6.29 -12.56
C LEU A 120 -12.62 6.61 -14.00
N GLY A 121 -12.77 7.90 -14.28
CA GLY A 121 -12.75 8.45 -15.63
C GLY A 121 -11.31 8.76 -16.07
N ASP A 122 -11.13 8.94 -17.37
CA ASP A 122 -9.83 9.22 -18.01
C ASP A 122 -8.72 8.27 -17.55
N SER A 123 -9.10 7.01 -17.27
CA SER A 123 -8.19 6.05 -16.67
C SER A 123 -7.17 5.54 -17.69
N ARG A 124 -5.97 5.26 -17.22
CA ARG A 124 -4.84 4.79 -18.02
C ARG A 124 -4.03 3.79 -17.22
N ASP A 125 -3.62 2.72 -17.87
CA ASP A 125 -2.68 1.76 -17.30
C ASP A 125 -1.28 2.03 -17.85
N TRP A 126 -0.28 1.97 -17.00
CA TRP A 126 1.11 1.95 -17.46
C TRP A 126 1.40 0.65 -18.22
N SER A 127 2.10 0.75 -19.34
CA SER A 127 2.58 -0.40 -20.10
C SER A 127 4.09 -0.39 -20.16
N SER A 128 4.73 -1.28 -19.40
CA SER A 128 6.18 -1.46 -19.41
C SER A 128 6.73 -1.73 -20.81
N ARG A 129 6.01 -2.51 -21.61
CA ARG A 129 6.39 -2.83 -22.99
C ARG A 129 6.41 -1.59 -23.91
N ARG A 130 5.53 -0.62 -23.65
CA ARG A 130 5.41 0.59 -24.48
C ARG A 130 6.06 1.81 -23.84
N GLU A 131 6.53 1.67 -22.60
CA GLU A 131 7.02 2.76 -21.75
C GLU A 131 6.06 3.96 -21.77
N ALA A 132 4.76 3.67 -21.71
CA ALA A 132 3.71 4.67 -21.91
C ALA A 132 2.42 4.34 -21.18
N TRP A 133 1.70 5.39 -20.83
CA TRP A 133 0.33 5.32 -20.34
C TRP A 133 -0.62 4.98 -21.49
N VAL A 134 -1.33 3.87 -21.34
CA VAL A 134 -2.33 3.41 -22.32
C VAL A 134 -3.72 3.75 -21.80
N PRO A 135 -4.48 4.62 -22.50
CA PRO A 135 -5.82 5.01 -22.05
C PRO A 135 -6.79 3.83 -22.09
N LYS A 136 -7.72 3.83 -21.15
CA LYS A 136 -8.91 3.01 -21.17
C LYS A 136 -9.99 3.70 -22.00
N ASN A 137 -10.81 2.89 -22.61
CA ASN A 137 -11.91 3.26 -23.48
C ASN A 137 -13.26 3.35 -22.75
N ALA A 138 -13.27 3.10 -21.44
CA ALA A 138 -14.43 3.22 -20.57
C ALA A 138 -13.98 3.55 -19.14
N ASP A 139 -14.93 4.01 -18.33
CA ASP A 139 -14.73 4.20 -16.91
C ASP A 139 -14.37 2.87 -16.23
N LEU A 140 -13.44 2.95 -15.29
CA LEU A 140 -12.90 1.78 -14.61
C LEU A 140 -13.35 1.74 -13.16
N ARG A 141 -14.10 0.70 -12.79
CA ARG A 141 -14.49 0.44 -11.39
C ARG A 141 -13.40 -0.35 -10.68
N ILE A 142 -12.96 0.10 -9.52
CA ILE A 142 -11.93 -0.52 -8.67
C ILE A 142 -12.44 -0.59 -7.22
N SER A 143 -12.18 -1.70 -6.54
CA SER A 143 -12.37 -1.79 -5.08
C SER A 143 -11.18 -1.18 -4.35
N VAL A 144 -11.49 -0.35 -3.37
CA VAL A 144 -10.53 0.28 -2.45
C VAL A 144 -10.78 -0.16 -1.00
N ALA A 145 -11.63 -1.17 -0.79
CA ALA A 145 -12.10 -1.59 0.54
C ALA A 145 -10.98 -2.12 1.46
N ALA A 146 -9.89 -2.63 0.89
CA ALA A 146 -8.73 -3.13 1.63
C ALA A 146 -7.43 -2.41 1.22
N ALA A 147 -7.54 -1.26 0.54
CA ALA A 147 -6.36 -0.53 0.07
C ALA A 147 -5.83 0.39 1.15
N MET A 148 -4.50 0.57 1.18
CA MET A 148 -3.90 1.72 1.83
C MET A 148 -4.11 2.94 0.93
N ILE A 149 -4.87 3.94 1.40
CA ILE A 149 -5.13 5.17 0.65
C ILE A 149 -4.34 6.29 1.30
N VAL A 150 -3.42 6.88 0.56
CA VAL A 150 -2.49 7.91 1.05
C VAL A 150 -2.81 9.25 0.40
N ARG A 151 -2.96 10.30 1.21
CA ARG A 151 -3.07 11.69 0.77
C ARG A 151 -2.13 12.53 1.61
N ASN A 152 -1.21 13.26 0.96
CA ASN A 152 -0.23 14.12 1.64
C ASN A 152 0.59 13.41 2.75
N GLY A 153 0.94 12.14 2.54
CA GLY A 153 1.69 11.33 3.51
C GLY A 153 0.85 10.65 4.58
N GLU A 154 -0.43 11.00 4.73
CA GLU A 154 -1.33 10.42 5.73
C GLU A 154 -2.23 9.33 5.12
N ILE A 155 -2.56 8.31 5.90
CA ILE A 155 -3.56 7.30 5.52
C ILE A 155 -4.97 7.88 5.76
N ILE A 156 -5.79 7.89 4.71
CA ILE A 156 -7.19 8.32 4.76
C ILE A 156 -8.13 7.13 4.52
N SER A 157 -9.38 7.25 4.94
CA SER A 157 -10.41 6.26 4.61
C SER A 157 -10.99 6.49 3.22
N ALA A 158 -11.68 5.46 2.69
CA ALA A 158 -12.25 5.53 1.34
C ALA A 158 -13.39 6.55 1.20
N ASP A 159 -14.12 6.86 2.29
CA ASP A 159 -15.15 7.89 2.32
C ASP A 159 -14.60 9.32 2.30
N GLU A 160 -13.30 9.50 2.51
CA GLU A 160 -12.61 10.80 2.39
C GLU A 160 -12.15 11.10 0.95
N LEU A 161 -12.25 10.14 0.04
CA LEU A 161 -12.07 10.38 -1.39
C LEU A 161 -13.18 11.28 -1.92
N LYS A 162 -12.87 12.08 -2.94
CA LYS A 162 -13.82 13.02 -3.53
C LYS A 162 -13.84 12.88 -5.06
N PRO A 163 -15.00 13.14 -5.69
CA PRO A 163 -15.02 13.34 -7.14
C PRO A 163 -14.00 14.39 -7.56
N SER A 164 -13.35 14.15 -8.68
CA SER A 164 -12.22 14.91 -9.22
C SER A 164 -10.85 14.67 -8.58
N ASP A 165 -10.75 13.89 -7.50
CA ASP A 165 -9.44 13.44 -6.99
C ASP A 165 -8.66 12.72 -8.09
N SER A 166 -7.37 13.01 -8.20
CA SER A 166 -6.48 12.34 -9.13
C SER A 166 -5.77 11.20 -8.41
N LEU A 167 -6.02 9.97 -8.86
CA LEU A 167 -5.49 8.78 -8.21
C LEU A 167 -4.36 8.16 -9.01
N TYR A 168 -3.35 7.67 -8.30
CA TYR A 168 -2.35 6.73 -8.78
C TYR A 168 -2.46 5.45 -7.96
N ILE A 169 -2.69 4.32 -8.63
CA ILE A 169 -3.15 3.10 -8.00
C ILE A 169 -2.24 1.94 -8.38
N VAL A 170 -1.74 1.24 -7.38
CA VAL A 170 -1.22 -0.13 -7.50
C VAL A 170 -2.38 -1.07 -7.25
N ARG A 171 -2.72 -1.91 -8.23
CA ARG A 171 -3.83 -2.87 -8.12
C ARG A 171 -3.49 -4.23 -8.68
N ASP A 172 -4.13 -5.24 -8.12
CA ASP A 172 -4.29 -6.54 -8.76
C ASP A 172 -5.73 -6.65 -9.28
N ASP A 173 -5.85 -6.61 -10.60
CA ASP A 173 -7.11 -6.55 -11.34
C ASP A 173 -8.12 -5.55 -10.73
N PHE A 174 -9.23 -6.03 -10.13
CA PHE A 174 -10.26 -5.18 -9.52
C PHE A 174 -9.86 -4.57 -8.17
N ARG A 175 -8.84 -5.11 -7.48
CA ARG A 175 -8.52 -4.78 -6.08
C ARG A 175 -7.33 -3.84 -6.00
N ALA A 176 -7.54 -2.62 -5.50
CA ALA A 176 -6.44 -1.74 -5.15
C ALA A 176 -5.70 -2.25 -3.91
N LYS A 177 -4.37 -2.07 -3.92
CA LYS A 177 -3.47 -2.34 -2.80
C LYS A 177 -2.99 -1.05 -2.17
N VAL A 178 -2.51 -0.14 -3.03
CA VAL A 178 -2.09 1.20 -2.65
C VAL A 178 -2.76 2.20 -3.58
N VAL A 179 -3.34 3.24 -3.01
CA VAL A 179 -3.93 4.37 -3.72
C VAL A 179 -3.23 5.64 -3.22
N ILE A 180 -2.64 6.40 -4.13
CA ILE A 180 -2.05 7.71 -3.83
C ILE A 180 -2.96 8.77 -4.43
N VAL A 181 -3.47 9.65 -3.58
CA VAL A 181 -4.24 10.83 -3.99
C VAL A 181 -3.25 11.98 -4.23
N LYS A 182 -3.32 12.58 -5.42
CA LYS A 182 -2.47 13.71 -5.85
C LYS A 182 -3.19 15.05 -5.77
#